data_AF-A0A316UY24-F1
#
_entry.id   AF-A0A316UY24-F1
#
_cell.length_a   1.000
_cell.length_b   1.000
_cell.length_c   1.000
_cell.angle_alpha   90.00
_cell.angle_beta   90.00
_cell.angle_gamma   90.00
#
_symmetry.space_group_name_H-M   'P 1'
#
loop_
_entity.id
_entity.type
_entity.pdbx_description
1 polymer ?
#
loop_
_entity_poly.entity_id
_entity_poly.type
_entity_poly.pdbx_seq_one_letter_code
_entity_poly.pdbx_strand_id
1 'polypeptide(L)'
;AQIGFIPANVLDAIKARNDNAETTVFVHDGRWSRIGLHARLNTFEKRSKALADVVGAWHEEGLFSSALDGWRDEMYGIYSSPSYPYRTWENKETVPNERAFELERAACALFGLATFGVHMTAYVDGSSASKSGNAGSTEGLRLWTPRRSPTKATWPSYLDNSVAGGITSGDSPYESMVRECWEEAGLPADLVRQHLRQTGVITYVYRTPEGYLQPEVEYTYDLPLPADVRLRPEDGEAEDFRLMEVDEVLQRMGKGEFKPNCALVVIDFLVRHGIVTVQEEPRYMEVVALLHNDLALPGP
;
A
#
# COMPACT_ATOMS: atom_id res chain seq x y z
N ALA A 1 6.55 20.11 8.97
CA ALA A 1 5.67 19.87 7.80
C ALA A 1 4.45 19.08 8.25
N GLN A 2 3.35 19.14 7.50
CA GLN A 2 2.19 18.28 7.74
C GLN A 2 2.52 16.85 7.30
N ILE A 3 2.21 15.87 8.14
CA ILE A 3 2.51 14.45 7.89
C ILE A 3 1.27 13.54 7.95
N GLY A 4 0.12 14.10 8.34
CA GLY A 4 -1.15 13.37 8.43
C GLY A 4 -2.31 14.24 8.90
N PHE A 5 -3.39 13.58 9.32
CA PHE A 5 -4.67 14.18 9.71
C PHE A 5 -5.20 13.54 10.99
N ILE A 6 -5.53 14.35 11.99
CA ILE A 6 -6.04 13.86 13.27
C ILE A 6 -7.57 14.05 13.32
N PRO A 7 -8.35 12.95 13.41
CA PRO A 7 -9.80 13.02 13.57
C PRO A 7 -10.17 13.50 14.98
N ALA A 8 -11.41 13.98 15.16
CA ALA A 8 -11.86 14.59 16.42
C ALA A 8 -11.73 13.66 17.64
N ASN A 9 -12.07 12.38 17.51
CA ASN A 9 -11.97 11.41 18.59
C ASN A 9 -10.51 11.17 19.05
N VAL A 10 -9.56 11.11 18.11
CA VAL A 10 -8.13 10.99 18.43
C VAL A 10 -7.61 12.29 19.06
N LEU A 11 -8.05 13.45 18.57
CA LEU A 11 -7.72 14.74 19.17
C LEU A 11 -8.18 14.84 20.64
N ASP A 12 -9.37 14.33 20.95
CA ASP A 12 -9.88 14.35 22.32
C ASP A 12 -9.11 13.39 23.25
N ALA A 13 -8.66 12.23 22.76
CA ALA A 13 -7.74 11.37 23.50
C ALA A 13 -6.36 12.01 23.72
N ILE A 14 -5.84 12.75 22.73
CA ILE A 14 -4.61 13.54 22.88
C ILE A 14 -4.78 14.60 23.97
N LYS A 15 -5.91 15.34 23.99
CA LYS A 15 -6.20 16.34 25.03
C LYS A 15 -6.24 15.71 26.42
N ALA A 16 -6.97 14.60 26.57
CA ALA A 16 -7.09 13.90 27.86
C ALA A 16 -5.74 13.41 28.41
N ARG A 17 -4.79 13.06 27.53
CA ARG A 17 -3.45 12.63 27.93
C ARG A 17 -2.51 13.78 28.32
N ASN A 18 -2.70 14.96 27.74
CA ASN A 18 -1.75 16.07 27.83
C ASN A 18 -1.77 16.84 29.17
N ASP A 19 -2.46 16.34 30.20
CA ASP A 19 -2.57 16.99 31.52
C ASP A 19 -1.28 16.91 32.36
N ASN A 20 -0.26 16.14 31.95
CA ASN A 20 1.03 16.04 32.64
C ASN A 20 2.19 16.59 31.79
N ALA A 21 2.79 17.70 32.26
CA ALA A 21 3.87 18.41 31.59
C ALA A 21 5.15 17.57 31.40
N GLU A 22 5.44 16.63 32.31
CA GLU A 22 6.64 15.78 32.24
C GLU A 22 6.50 14.63 31.24
N THR A 23 5.28 14.21 30.92
CA THR A 23 5.01 13.11 29.96
C THR A 23 4.40 13.60 28.66
N THR A 24 4.31 14.92 28.45
CA THR A 24 3.76 15.53 27.23
C THR A 24 4.49 15.03 25.98
N VAL A 25 3.74 14.40 25.08
CA VAL A 25 4.20 13.92 23.77
C VAL A 25 3.80 14.91 22.68
N PHE A 26 2.58 15.41 22.75
CA PHE A 26 1.98 16.28 21.75
C PHE A 26 2.00 17.74 22.20
N VAL A 27 2.31 18.65 21.29
CA VAL A 27 2.19 20.11 21.46
C VAL A 27 1.17 20.65 20.46
N HIS A 28 0.55 21.78 20.75
CA HIS A 28 -0.47 22.37 19.89
C HIS A 28 -0.28 23.88 19.72
N ASP A 29 -0.90 24.44 18.69
CA ASP A 29 -0.84 25.87 18.33
C ASP A 29 -1.77 26.79 19.16
N GLY A 30 -2.18 26.35 20.35
CA GLY A 30 -3.16 27.04 21.20
C GLY A 30 -4.62 26.91 20.75
N ARG A 31 -4.88 26.66 19.46
CA ARG A 31 -6.23 26.47 18.90
C ARG A 31 -6.58 25.02 18.60
N TRP A 32 -5.62 24.10 18.75
CA TRP A 32 -5.75 22.69 18.40
C TRP A 32 -6.02 22.47 16.91
N SER A 33 -5.67 23.44 16.06
CA SER A 33 -5.71 23.28 14.60
C SER A 33 -4.46 22.59 14.05
N ARG A 34 -3.37 22.58 14.82
CA ARG A 34 -2.14 21.85 14.49
C ARG A 34 -1.62 21.17 15.74
N ILE A 35 -1.27 19.90 15.59
CA ILE A 35 -0.60 19.09 16.60
C ILE A 35 0.79 18.75 16.09
N GLY A 36 1.79 18.93 16.95
CA GLY A 36 3.17 18.55 16.70
C GLY A 36 3.69 17.66 17.83
N LEU A 37 4.92 17.18 17.67
CA LEU A 37 5.63 16.45 18.72
C LEU A 37 6.45 17.42 19.58
N HIS A 38 6.54 17.15 20.88
CA HIS A 38 7.31 17.97 21.81
C HIS A 38 8.80 18.04 21.39
N ALA A 39 9.43 19.22 21.50
CA ALA A 39 10.79 19.47 21.01
C ALA A 39 11.89 18.58 21.62
N ARG A 40 11.61 17.93 22.76
CA ARG A 40 12.50 16.94 23.40
C ARG A 40 12.62 15.62 22.62
N LEU A 41 11.62 15.32 21.79
CA LEU A 41 11.56 14.16 20.91
C LEU A 41 12.32 14.49 19.62
N ASN A 42 13.61 14.76 19.77
CA ASN A 42 14.47 15.31 18.72
C ASN A 42 15.30 14.27 17.96
N THR A 43 15.00 12.98 18.14
CA THR A 43 15.60 11.89 17.37
C THR A 43 14.50 10.98 16.84
N PHE A 44 14.82 10.17 15.83
CA PHE A 44 13.94 9.10 15.35
C PHE A 44 13.47 8.20 16.50
N GLU A 45 14.39 7.68 17.31
CA GLU A 45 14.14 6.71 18.38
C GLU A 45 13.23 7.30 19.47
N LYS A 46 13.46 8.56 19.86
CA LYS A 46 12.62 9.23 20.86
C LYS A 46 11.19 9.43 20.36
N ARG A 47 11.02 9.81 19.08
CA ARG A 47 9.69 9.97 18.47
C ARG A 47 8.99 8.63 18.36
N SER A 48 9.66 7.61 17.82
CA SER A 48 9.12 6.25 17.67
C SER A 48 8.70 5.68 19.02
N LYS A 49 9.58 5.73 20.04
CA LYS A 49 9.27 5.23 21.38
C LYS A 49 8.08 5.97 22.01
N ALA A 50 8.08 7.30 21.98
CA ALA A 50 7.03 8.07 22.62
C ALA A 50 5.65 7.82 21.99
N LEU A 51 5.60 7.66 20.66
CA LEU A 51 4.36 7.35 19.95
C LEU A 51 3.94 5.89 20.16
N ALA A 52 4.88 4.95 20.16
CA ALA A 52 4.62 3.55 20.50
C ALA A 52 4.03 3.42 21.92
N ASP A 53 4.59 4.12 22.91
CA ASP A 53 4.07 4.14 24.29
C ASP A 53 2.66 4.76 24.37
N VAL A 54 2.32 5.71 23.49
CA VAL A 54 0.96 6.30 23.41
C VAL A 54 -0.03 5.30 22.84
N VAL A 55 0.26 4.74 21.66
CA VAL A 55 -0.69 3.86 20.96
C VAL A 55 -0.79 2.50 21.65
N GLY A 56 0.28 2.03 22.28
CA GLY A 56 0.28 0.83 23.12
C GLY A 56 -0.63 1.00 24.34
N ALA A 57 -0.53 2.14 25.05
CA ALA A 57 -1.44 2.42 26.17
C ALA A 57 -2.90 2.51 25.71
N TRP A 58 -3.17 3.18 24.57
CA TRP A 58 -4.52 3.22 24.01
C TRP A 58 -5.05 1.83 23.65
N HIS A 59 -4.21 0.96 23.09
CA HIS A 59 -4.56 -0.42 22.79
C HIS A 59 -4.88 -1.22 24.07
N GLU A 60 -4.03 -1.14 25.10
CA GLU A 60 -4.24 -1.80 26.40
C GLU A 60 -5.51 -1.32 27.12
N GLU A 61 -5.84 -0.03 26.97
CA GLU A 61 -7.06 0.58 27.52
C GLU A 61 -8.32 0.29 26.68
N GLY A 62 -8.19 -0.40 25.54
CA GLY A 62 -9.29 -0.71 24.63
C GLY A 62 -9.82 0.51 23.85
N LEU A 63 -9.05 1.59 23.75
CA LEU A 63 -9.37 2.74 22.92
C LEU A 63 -9.10 2.43 21.45
N PHE A 64 -9.95 2.95 20.57
CA PHE A 64 -9.82 2.80 19.13
C PHE A 64 -9.71 1.33 18.65
N SER A 65 -10.39 0.40 19.33
CA SER A 65 -10.33 -1.04 19.04
C SER A 65 -10.56 -1.39 17.57
N SER A 66 -11.42 -0.65 16.87
CA SER A 66 -11.65 -0.81 15.43
C SER A 66 -10.39 -0.67 14.56
N ALA A 67 -9.40 0.10 15.00
CA ALA A 67 -8.10 0.21 14.37
C ALA A 67 -7.06 -0.66 15.08
N LEU A 68 -6.93 -0.51 16.41
CA LEU A 68 -5.82 -1.08 17.18
C LEU A 68 -5.94 -2.59 17.42
N ASP A 69 -7.13 -3.20 17.38
CA ASP A 69 -7.27 -4.67 17.40
C ASP A 69 -6.68 -5.31 16.13
N GLY A 70 -6.45 -4.50 15.10
CA GLY A 70 -5.70 -4.85 13.89
C GLY A 70 -4.19 -4.94 14.08
N TRP A 71 -3.66 -4.93 15.30
CA TRP A 71 -2.23 -5.02 15.61
C TRP A 71 -1.54 -6.18 14.86
N ARG A 72 -0.35 -5.93 14.30
CA ARG A 72 0.42 -6.88 13.48
C ARG A 72 1.87 -7.04 13.91
N ASP A 73 2.35 -6.27 14.88
CA ASP A 73 3.77 -6.18 15.22
C ASP A 73 4.61 -5.78 14.00
N GLU A 74 4.06 -4.86 13.20
CA GLU A 74 4.60 -4.43 11.91
C GLU A 74 4.76 -2.90 11.94
N MET A 75 6.00 -2.45 12.04
CA MET A 75 6.32 -1.03 12.08
C MET A 75 6.37 -0.44 10.69
N TYR A 76 5.61 0.63 10.45
CA TYR A 76 5.67 1.41 9.20
C TYR A 76 6.52 2.66 9.39
N GLY A 77 7.33 2.99 8.37
CA GLY A 77 8.15 4.19 8.36
C GLY A 77 7.32 5.43 8.01
N ILE A 78 7.40 6.48 8.83
CA ILE A 78 6.70 7.75 8.63
C ILE A 78 7.69 8.81 8.21
N TYR A 79 7.45 9.46 7.08
CA TYR A 79 8.40 10.39 6.47
C TYR A 79 8.12 11.84 6.87
N SER A 80 9.16 12.65 6.88
CA SER A 80 9.03 14.10 6.97
C SER A 80 9.24 14.75 5.61
N SER A 81 8.70 15.95 5.41
CA SER A 81 8.88 16.71 4.17
C SER A 81 10.36 16.90 3.85
N PRO A 82 10.74 16.83 2.55
CA PRO A 82 12.11 17.02 2.12
C PRO A 82 12.70 18.29 2.72
N SER A 83 13.85 18.15 3.40
CA SER A 83 14.64 19.30 3.86
C SER A 83 15.55 19.84 2.76
N TYR A 84 15.56 19.24 1.57
CA TYR A 84 16.56 19.51 0.52
C TYR A 84 15.95 19.81 -0.85
N PRO A 85 16.65 20.61 -1.69
CA PRO A 85 16.24 20.90 -3.06
C PRO A 85 16.22 19.63 -3.91
N TYR A 86 15.23 19.57 -4.82
CA TYR A 86 15.02 18.49 -5.79
C TYR A 86 16.30 18.07 -6.51
N ARG A 87 16.38 16.77 -6.85
CA ARG A 87 17.37 16.23 -7.78
C ARG A 87 17.34 17.05 -9.07
N THR A 88 18.43 17.75 -9.38
CA THR A 88 18.59 18.42 -10.67
C THR A 88 19.26 17.47 -11.66
N TRP A 89 19.18 17.78 -12.96
CA TRP A 89 19.94 17.03 -13.97
C TRP A 89 21.46 17.01 -13.69
N GLU A 90 21.95 18.02 -12.96
CA GLU A 90 23.37 18.21 -12.62
C GLU A 90 23.76 17.55 -11.30
N ASN A 91 22.85 17.46 -10.32
CA ASN A 91 23.08 16.77 -9.06
C ASN A 91 22.43 15.38 -9.08
N LYS A 92 23.25 14.36 -9.34
CA LYS A 92 22.79 12.96 -9.40
C LYS A 92 22.57 12.32 -8.03
N GLU A 93 23.01 12.95 -6.94
CA GLU A 93 22.80 12.43 -5.59
C GLU A 93 21.35 12.60 -5.17
N THR A 94 20.63 11.48 -5.10
CA THR A 94 19.33 11.40 -4.43
C THR A 94 19.57 11.17 -2.95
N VAL A 95 19.21 12.14 -2.11
CA VAL A 95 19.07 11.94 -0.67
C VAL A 95 17.63 11.52 -0.42
N PRO A 96 17.35 10.29 0.05
CA PRO A 96 16.00 9.86 0.40
C PRO A 96 15.40 10.78 1.47
N ASN A 97 14.08 10.90 1.51
CA ASN A 97 13.44 11.63 2.61
C ASN A 97 13.74 10.94 3.94
N GLU A 98 14.04 11.74 4.96
CA GLU A 98 14.32 11.20 6.29
C GLU A 98 13.04 10.69 6.95
N ARG A 99 13.09 9.44 7.43
CA ARG A 99 12.05 8.89 8.31
C ARG A 99 12.02 9.71 9.60
N ALA A 100 10.87 10.32 9.87
CA ALA A 100 10.63 11.05 11.10
C ALA A 100 10.53 10.09 12.30
N PHE A 101 9.78 9.01 12.16
CA PHE A 101 9.61 7.97 13.17
C PHE A 101 9.06 6.72 12.50
N GLU A 102 8.89 5.67 13.28
CA GLU A 102 8.08 4.51 12.90
C GLU A 102 6.95 4.30 13.89
N LEU A 103 5.88 3.69 13.41
CA LEU A 103 4.69 3.43 14.18
C LEU A 103 4.07 2.10 13.76
N GLU A 104 3.42 1.44 14.70
CA GLU A 104 2.62 0.24 14.39
C GLU A 104 1.63 0.52 13.26
N ARG A 105 1.60 -0.37 12.26
CA ARG A 105 0.75 -0.27 11.07
C ARG A 105 -0.70 0.04 11.42
N ALA A 106 -1.26 -0.68 12.39
CA ALA A 106 -2.64 -0.53 12.84
C ALA A 106 -2.97 0.89 13.37
N ALA A 107 -1.97 1.59 13.91
CA ALA A 107 -2.14 2.92 14.47
C ALA A 107 -2.01 4.05 13.44
N CYS A 108 -1.50 3.79 12.22
CA CYS A 108 -1.29 4.82 11.20
C CYS A 108 -2.59 5.56 10.82
N ALA A 109 -3.71 4.83 10.75
CA ALA A 109 -5.04 5.37 10.45
C ALA A 109 -5.51 6.42 11.47
N LEU A 110 -5.13 6.26 12.75
CA LEU A 110 -5.53 7.19 13.82
C LEU A 110 -4.96 8.60 13.60
N PHE A 111 -3.81 8.68 12.93
CA PHE A 111 -3.11 9.93 12.67
C PHE A 111 -3.17 10.35 11.19
N GLY A 112 -3.94 9.62 10.37
CA GLY A 112 -4.05 9.83 8.94
C GLY A 112 -2.70 9.91 8.24
N LEU A 113 -1.76 9.07 8.67
CA LEU A 113 -0.41 9.01 8.13
C LEU A 113 -0.42 8.22 6.82
N ALA A 114 0.40 8.65 5.86
CA ALA A 114 0.58 7.90 4.62
C ALA A 114 1.22 6.54 4.91
N THR A 115 0.63 5.48 4.35
CA THR A 115 1.16 4.13 4.41
C THR A 115 1.63 3.66 3.04
N PHE A 116 2.59 2.73 3.04
CA PHE A 116 3.29 2.31 1.83
C PHE A 116 3.20 0.79 1.67
N GLY A 117 2.91 0.34 0.47
CA GLY A 117 2.89 -1.08 0.13
C GLY A 117 3.41 -1.33 -1.29
N VAL A 118 3.50 -2.61 -1.61
CA VAL A 118 3.95 -3.10 -2.91
C VAL A 118 2.91 -4.02 -3.49
N HIS A 119 2.63 -3.87 -4.78
CA HIS A 119 1.63 -4.66 -5.48
C HIS A 119 2.19 -5.10 -6.83
N MET A 120 2.04 -6.38 -7.16
CA MET A 120 2.55 -6.94 -8.41
C MET A 120 1.48 -7.70 -9.18
N THR A 121 1.45 -7.46 -10.49
CA THR A 121 0.67 -8.26 -11.44
C THR A 121 1.62 -9.20 -12.21
N ALA A 122 1.55 -10.49 -11.89
CA ALA A 122 2.22 -11.54 -12.65
C ALA A 122 1.35 -12.00 -13.81
N TYR A 123 1.93 -12.14 -14.99
CA TYR A 123 1.19 -12.46 -16.19
C TYR A 123 1.97 -13.34 -17.16
N VAL A 124 1.25 -14.05 -18.02
CA VAL A 124 1.81 -14.81 -19.15
C VAL A 124 1.31 -14.15 -20.43
N ASP A 125 2.23 -13.82 -21.33
CA ASP A 125 1.91 -13.27 -22.66
C ASP A 125 1.35 -14.38 -23.58
N GLY A 126 0.30 -14.06 -24.33
CA GLY A 126 -0.39 -14.98 -25.24
C GLY A 126 0.46 -15.51 -26.37
N SER A 127 1.51 -14.78 -26.76
CA SER A 127 2.52 -15.27 -27.71
C SER A 127 3.28 -16.51 -27.21
N SER A 128 3.31 -16.73 -25.89
CA SER A 128 3.95 -17.87 -25.22
C SER A 128 2.95 -18.99 -24.86
N ALA A 129 1.65 -18.78 -25.10
CA ALA A 129 0.59 -19.76 -24.89
C ALA A 129 0.27 -20.52 -26.18
N SER A 130 -0.04 -21.82 -26.09
CA SER A 130 -0.47 -22.64 -27.24
C SER A 130 -1.63 -21.97 -27.98
N LYS A 131 -1.40 -21.60 -29.25
CA LYS A 131 -2.36 -20.90 -30.12
C LYS A 131 -3.62 -21.73 -30.37
N SER A 132 -4.75 -21.28 -29.83
CA SER A 132 -6.10 -21.74 -30.16
C SER A 132 -7.08 -20.58 -30.00
N GLY A 133 -7.09 -19.64 -30.96
CA GLY A 133 -7.98 -18.47 -30.95
C GLY A 133 -7.84 -17.61 -32.21
N ASN A 134 -8.89 -16.87 -32.56
CA ASN A 134 -9.01 -16.01 -33.74
C ASN A 134 -8.53 -14.57 -33.51
N ALA A 135 -7.57 -14.15 -34.34
CA ALA A 135 -6.94 -12.83 -34.36
C ALA A 135 -7.92 -11.65 -34.41
N GLY A 136 -7.91 -10.83 -33.35
CA GLY A 136 -8.62 -9.54 -33.30
C GLY A 136 -8.66 -8.80 -31.95
N SER A 137 -8.27 -9.43 -30.84
CA SER A 137 -8.34 -8.85 -29.48
C SER A 137 -7.10 -9.25 -28.66
N THR A 138 -7.11 -8.99 -27.34
CA THR A 138 -6.14 -9.31 -26.25
C THR A 138 -5.61 -10.76 -26.17
N GLU A 139 -5.52 -11.48 -27.30
CA GLU A 139 -5.36 -12.93 -27.37
C GLU A 139 -4.16 -13.45 -26.59
N GLY A 140 -4.49 -14.01 -25.42
CA GLY A 140 -3.66 -14.88 -24.59
C GLY A 140 -2.90 -14.19 -23.46
N LEU A 141 -3.05 -12.88 -23.25
CA LEU A 141 -2.60 -12.27 -22.00
C LEU A 141 -3.42 -12.83 -20.84
N ARG A 142 -2.75 -13.49 -19.90
CA ARG A 142 -3.40 -14.08 -18.74
C ARG A 142 -2.74 -13.62 -17.45
N LEU A 143 -3.54 -13.28 -16.46
CA LEU A 143 -3.10 -12.75 -15.18
C LEU A 143 -3.20 -13.82 -14.10
N TRP A 144 -2.13 -13.97 -13.32
CA TRP A 144 -2.19 -14.78 -12.10
C TRP A 144 -2.97 -14.04 -11.03
N THR A 145 -4.17 -14.53 -10.73
CA THR A 145 -5.10 -13.90 -9.80
C THR A 145 -5.37 -14.86 -8.64
N PRO A 146 -4.82 -14.61 -7.45
CA PRO A 146 -5.10 -15.43 -6.29
C PRO A 146 -6.46 -15.11 -5.67
N ARG A 147 -7.01 -16.09 -4.96
CA ARG A 147 -8.12 -15.89 -4.03
C ARG A 147 -7.56 -15.81 -2.62
N ARG A 148 -7.89 -14.74 -1.90
CA ARG A 148 -7.51 -14.55 -0.50
C ARG A 148 -8.08 -15.68 0.35
N SER A 149 -7.32 -16.13 1.34
CA SER A 149 -7.77 -17.13 2.30
C SER A 149 -9.07 -16.70 3.00
N PRO A 150 -10.02 -17.62 3.25
CA PRO A 150 -11.26 -17.31 3.97
C PRO A 150 -11.01 -16.86 5.43
N THR A 151 -9.81 -17.07 5.97
CA THR A 151 -9.44 -16.67 7.34
C THR A 151 -8.75 -15.30 7.42
N LYS A 152 -8.53 -14.62 6.29
CA LYS A 152 -7.96 -13.26 6.29
C LYS A 152 -8.87 -12.30 7.07
N ALA A 153 -8.26 -11.47 7.93
CA ALA A 153 -8.97 -10.49 8.74
C ALA A 153 -9.75 -9.45 7.92
N THR A 154 -9.25 -9.13 6.72
CA THR A 154 -9.90 -8.19 5.79
C THR A 154 -10.14 -8.87 4.44
N TRP A 155 -11.32 -8.63 3.86
CA TRP A 155 -11.69 -9.13 2.52
C TRP A 155 -11.45 -10.64 2.33
N PRO A 156 -11.96 -11.52 3.21
CA PRO A 156 -11.79 -12.97 3.05
C PRO A 156 -12.44 -13.47 1.75
N SER A 157 -11.77 -14.38 1.04
CA SER A 157 -12.24 -14.97 -0.23
C SER A 157 -12.39 -14.02 -1.43
N TYR A 158 -12.00 -12.76 -1.31
CA TYR A 158 -11.89 -11.82 -2.43
C TYR A 158 -10.69 -12.17 -3.33
N LEU A 159 -10.73 -11.77 -4.59
CA LEU A 159 -9.60 -11.83 -5.51
C LEU A 159 -8.58 -10.72 -5.18
N ASP A 160 -7.31 -11.02 -5.35
CA ASP A 160 -6.18 -10.12 -5.03
C ASP A 160 -5.28 -9.88 -6.25
N ASN A 161 -4.27 -9.03 -6.08
CA ASN A 161 -3.14 -9.01 -7.02
C ASN A 161 -2.28 -10.26 -6.80
N SER A 162 -1.42 -10.57 -7.77
CA SER A 162 -0.63 -11.81 -7.72
C SER A 162 0.25 -11.90 -6.47
N VAL A 163 0.86 -10.79 -6.07
CA VAL A 163 1.60 -10.65 -4.81
C VAL A 163 1.35 -9.23 -4.30
N ALA A 164 1.06 -9.04 -3.02
CA ALA A 164 0.89 -7.71 -2.44
C ALA A 164 1.19 -7.65 -0.93
N GLY A 165 2.08 -6.75 -0.52
CA GLY A 165 2.55 -6.67 0.87
C GLY A 165 2.75 -5.24 1.38
N GLY A 166 2.83 -5.11 2.70
CA GLY A 166 3.25 -3.88 3.36
C GLY A 166 4.75 -3.63 3.22
N ILE A 167 5.17 -2.37 3.33
CA ILE A 167 6.60 -2.04 3.43
C ILE A 167 6.95 -1.73 4.89
N THR A 168 7.61 -2.69 5.54
CA THR A 168 8.15 -2.51 6.90
C THR A 168 9.16 -1.37 6.94
N SER A 169 9.18 -0.63 8.05
CA SER A 169 10.08 0.49 8.31
C SER A 169 11.54 0.12 8.01
N GLY A 170 12.13 0.83 7.04
CA GLY A 170 13.54 0.66 6.66
C GLY A 170 13.79 -0.39 5.59
N ASP A 171 12.76 -1.12 5.16
CA ASP A 171 12.82 -1.96 3.98
C ASP A 171 12.70 -1.12 2.70
N SER A 172 13.19 -1.66 1.58
CA SER A 172 13.03 -1.03 0.27
C SER A 172 11.82 -1.63 -0.45
N PRO A 173 11.05 -0.87 -1.24
CA PRO A 173 9.92 -1.43 -1.99
C PRO A 173 10.33 -2.63 -2.87
N TYR A 174 11.52 -2.58 -3.48
CA TYR A 174 11.98 -3.67 -4.34
C TYR A 174 12.27 -4.95 -3.54
N GLU A 175 13.02 -4.86 -2.44
CA GLU A 175 13.34 -6.03 -1.62
C GLU A 175 12.10 -6.55 -0.88
N SER A 176 11.17 -5.68 -0.46
CA SER A 176 9.86 -6.11 0.04
C SER A 176 9.14 -6.95 -1.01
N MET A 177 9.01 -6.47 -2.25
CA MET A 177 8.34 -7.23 -3.32
C MET A 177 9.03 -8.57 -3.61
N VAL A 178 10.37 -8.63 -3.60
CA VAL A 178 11.11 -9.89 -3.79
C VAL A 178 10.83 -10.89 -2.67
N ARG A 179 10.77 -10.44 -1.42
CA ARG A 179 10.44 -11.28 -0.25
C ARG A 179 8.99 -11.78 -0.33
N GLU A 180 8.04 -10.88 -0.54
CA GLU A 180 6.60 -11.21 -0.64
C GLU A 180 6.33 -12.23 -1.78
N CYS A 181 7.06 -12.13 -2.90
CA CYS A 181 6.92 -13.10 -3.99
C CYS A 181 7.23 -14.55 -3.59
N TRP A 182 8.16 -14.73 -2.64
CA TRP A 182 8.42 -16.05 -2.08
C TRP A 182 7.33 -16.44 -1.08
N GLU A 183 7.00 -15.55 -0.15
CA GLU A 183 6.08 -15.80 0.98
C GLU A 183 4.64 -16.09 0.52
N GLU A 184 4.12 -15.34 -0.46
CA GLU A 184 2.72 -15.49 -0.90
C GLU A 184 2.57 -16.46 -2.08
N ALA A 185 3.56 -16.54 -2.96
CA ALA A 185 3.43 -17.17 -4.28
C ALA A 185 4.47 -18.26 -4.59
N GLY A 186 5.43 -18.50 -3.69
CA GLY A 186 6.48 -19.52 -3.85
C GLY A 186 7.44 -19.24 -5.02
N LEU A 187 7.56 -17.99 -5.45
CA LEU A 187 8.43 -17.60 -6.57
C LEU A 187 9.88 -17.42 -6.10
N PRO A 188 10.86 -18.12 -6.69
CA PRO A 188 12.26 -17.97 -6.32
C PRO A 188 12.79 -16.55 -6.60
N ALA A 189 13.58 -16.02 -5.68
CA ALA A 189 14.10 -14.65 -5.77
C ALA A 189 14.89 -14.38 -7.06
N ASP A 190 15.65 -15.36 -7.57
CA ASP A 190 16.42 -15.20 -8.82
C ASP A 190 15.50 -14.99 -10.04
N LEU A 191 14.40 -15.73 -10.11
CA LEU A 191 13.37 -15.58 -11.16
C LEU A 191 12.72 -14.20 -11.06
N VAL A 192 12.33 -13.79 -9.84
CA VAL A 192 11.70 -12.49 -9.60
C VAL A 192 12.66 -11.38 -10.01
N ARG A 193 13.89 -11.36 -9.50
CA ARG A 193 14.86 -10.29 -9.80
C ARG A 193 15.21 -10.19 -11.28
N GLN A 194 15.17 -11.30 -12.02
CA GLN A 194 15.42 -11.31 -13.45
C GLN A 194 14.28 -10.64 -14.27
N HIS A 195 13.03 -10.77 -13.83
CA HIS A 195 11.86 -10.41 -14.64
C HIS A 195 11.04 -9.25 -14.09
N LEU A 196 11.14 -8.94 -12.80
CA LEU A 196 10.35 -7.92 -12.11
C LEU A 196 10.65 -6.53 -12.66
N ARG A 197 9.60 -5.77 -12.95
CA ARG A 197 9.67 -4.39 -13.46
C ARG A 197 8.85 -3.48 -12.59
N GLN A 198 9.45 -2.43 -12.04
CA GLN A 198 8.70 -1.37 -11.40
C GLN A 198 7.96 -0.55 -12.48
N THR A 199 6.68 -0.30 -12.29
CA THR A 199 5.81 0.34 -13.29
C THR A 199 5.29 1.70 -12.87
N GLY A 200 5.28 1.99 -11.57
CA GLY A 200 4.84 3.29 -11.07
C GLY A 200 4.40 3.23 -9.62
N VAL A 201 3.48 4.11 -9.29
CA VAL A 201 2.78 4.18 -8.00
C VAL A 201 1.32 4.50 -8.25
N ILE A 202 0.42 3.85 -7.52
CA ILE A 202 -0.97 4.27 -7.36
C ILE A 202 -1.14 4.91 -5.98
N THR A 203 -1.93 5.98 -5.93
CA THR A 203 -2.10 6.80 -4.72
C THR A 203 -3.56 7.17 -4.54
N TYR A 204 -4.06 6.92 -3.34
CA TYR A 204 -5.44 7.20 -2.98
C TYR A 204 -5.58 7.51 -1.50
N VAL A 205 -6.67 8.21 -1.17
CA VAL A 205 -7.12 8.38 0.21
C VAL A 205 -8.51 7.77 0.29
N TYR A 206 -8.72 6.87 1.24
CA TYR A 206 -10.06 6.39 1.55
C TYR A 206 -10.43 6.71 2.99
N ARG A 207 -11.73 6.67 3.27
CA ARG A 207 -12.27 6.84 4.61
C ARG A 207 -12.66 5.47 5.16
N THR A 208 -12.11 5.07 6.29
CA THR A 208 -12.52 3.83 6.95
C THR A 208 -13.98 3.93 7.43
N PRO A 209 -14.69 2.82 7.69
CA PRO A 209 -16.05 2.85 8.22
C PRO A 209 -16.20 3.70 9.50
N GLU A 210 -15.14 3.79 10.30
CA GLU A 210 -15.06 4.54 11.55
C GLU A 210 -14.71 6.02 11.35
N GLY A 211 -14.38 6.40 10.12
CA GLY A 211 -14.19 7.76 9.70
C GLY A 211 -12.74 8.25 9.67
N TYR A 212 -11.77 7.37 9.87
CA TYR A 212 -10.35 7.68 9.70
C TYR A 212 -10.02 7.91 8.23
N LEU A 213 -9.12 8.86 7.95
CA LEU A 213 -8.58 9.05 6.61
C LEU A 213 -7.33 8.19 6.49
N GLN A 214 -7.26 7.35 5.47
CA GLN A 214 -6.14 6.47 5.21
C GLN A 214 -5.55 6.80 3.83
N PRO A 215 -4.47 7.62 3.78
CA PRO A 215 -3.69 7.83 2.58
C PRO A 215 -2.77 6.63 2.33
N GLU A 216 -2.82 6.06 1.13
CA GLU A 216 -1.97 4.93 0.75
C GLU A 216 -1.19 5.22 -0.54
N VAL A 217 0.05 4.73 -0.57
CA VAL A 217 0.95 4.76 -1.72
C VAL A 217 1.36 3.33 -2.02
N GLU A 218 0.92 2.81 -3.14
CA GLU A 218 1.21 1.44 -3.55
C GLU A 218 2.17 1.45 -4.74
N TYR A 219 3.39 0.93 -4.53
CA TYR A 219 4.38 0.76 -5.59
C TYR A 219 3.97 -0.41 -6.47
N THR A 220 3.77 -0.15 -7.77
CA THR A 220 3.30 -1.17 -8.70
C THR A 220 4.45 -1.83 -9.44
N TYR A 221 4.30 -3.14 -9.64
CA TYR A 221 5.24 -3.96 -10.38
C TYR A 221 4.52 -4.88 -11.38
N ASP A 222 5.21 -5.18 -12.46
CA ASP A 222 4.82 -6.18 -13.44
C ASP A 222 5.84 -7.32 -13.42
N LEU A 223 5.35 -8.56 -13.46
CA LEU A 223 6.19 -9.76 -13.54
C LEU A 223 5.74 -10.66 -14.71
N PRO A 224 6.31 -10.48 -15.93
CA PRO A 224 6.10 -11.42 -17.02
C PRO A 224 6.74 -12.77 -16.65
N LEU A 225 5.95 -13.84 -16.72
CA LEU A 225 6.38 -15.19 -16.38
C LEU A 225 6.36 -16.12 -17.59
N PRO A 226 7.31 -17.07 -17.68
CA PRO A 226 7.22 -18.20 -18.58
C PRO A 226 5.94 -19.02 -18.36
N ALA A 227 5.42 -19.62 -19.43
CA ALA A 227 4.13 -20.33 -19.41
C ALA A 227 4.11 -21.62 -18.56
N ASP A 228 5.27 -22.15 -18.17
CA ASP A 228 5.46 -23.33 -17.33
C ASP A 228 5.60 -22.99 -15.84
N VAL A 229 5.84 -21.73 -15.48
CA VAL A 229 5.87 -21.29 -14.08
C VAL A 229 4.47 -21.37 -13.48
N ARG A 230 4.40 -21.85 -12.23
CA ARG A 230 3.15 -21.95 -11.45
C ARG A 230 3.37 -21.28 -10.11
N LEU A 231 2.42 -20.42 -9.73
CA LEU A 231 2.36 -19.84 -8.40
C LEU A 231 1.58 -20.78 -7.48
N ARG A 232 1.94 -20.79 -6.20
CA ARG A 232 1.25 -21.56 -5.17
C ARG A 232 1.28 -20.81 -3.84
N PRO A 233 0.24 -20.91 -3.01
CA PRO A 233 0.28 -20.34 -1.67
C PRO A 233 1.36 -21.04 -0.83
N GLU A 234 2.17 -20.28 -0.08
CA GLU A 234 3.20 -20.82 0.83
C GLU A 234 2.89 -20.52 2.31
N ASP A 235 2.40 -19.32 2.62
CA ASP A 235 2.14 -18.84 3.99
C ASP A 235 0.68 -18.98 4.47
N GLY A 236 -0.23 -19.39 3.58
CA GLY A 236 -1.66 -19.55 3.88
C GLY A 236 -2.48 -18.27 3.72
N GLU A 237 -1.92 -17.19 3.18
CA GLU A 237 -2.64 -15.95 2.90
C GLU A 237 -3.56 -16.03 1.68
N ALA A 238 -3.23 -16.91 0.74
CA ALA A 238 -4.04 -17.26 -0.42
C ALA A 238 -4.59 -18.70 -0.33
N GLU A 239 -5.80 -18.91 -0.83
CA GLU A 239 -6.42 -20.23 -0.98
C GLU A 239 -5.92 -20.93 -2.25
N ASP A 240 -5.89 -20.21 -3.37
CA ASP A 240 -5.43 -20.70 -4.66
C ASP A 240 -4.88 -19.58 -5.54
N PHE A 241 -4.19 -19.97 -6.62
CA PHE A 241 -3.76 -19.11 -7.71
C PHE A 241 -4.39 -19.57 -9.01
N ARG A 242 -5.06 -18.65 -9.73
CA ARG A 242 -5.69 -18.95 -11.02
C ARG A 242 -5.09 -18.08 -12.11
N LEU A 243 -4.71 -18.71 -13.22
CA LEU A 243 -4.30 -17.99 -14.41
C LEU A 243 -5.57 -17.65 -15.22
N MET A 244 -6.01 -16.40 -15.16
CA MET A 244 -7.27 -15.93 -15.75
C MET A 244 -7.04 -15.13 -17.03
N GLU A 245 -7.91 -15.30 -18.03
CA GLU A 245 -7.98 -14.39 -19.17
C GLU A 245 -8.42 -12.99 -18.72
N VAL A 246 -7.97 -11.95 -19.41
CA VAL A 246 -8.34 -10.55 -19.10
C VAL A 246 -9.85 -10.34 -19.06
N ASP A 247 -10.60 -10.96 -19.98
CA ASP A 247 -12.06 -10.86 -20.01
C ASP A 247 -12.72 -11.44 -18.74
N GLU A 248 -12.18 -12.54 -18.20
CA GLU A 248 -12.66 -13.07 -16.93
C GLU A 248 -12.34 -12.10 -15.79
N VAL A 249 -11.11 -11.55 -15.74
CA VAL A 249 -10.72 -10.57 -14.73
C VAL A 249 -11.66 -9.36 -14.73
N LEU A 250 -11.96 -8.79 -15.90
CA LEU A 250 -12.90 -7.68 -16.05
C LEU A 250 -14.32 -8.05 -15.57
N GLN A 251 -14.82 -9.23 -15.92
CA GLN A 251 -16.13 -9.70 -15.46
C GLN A 251 -16.19 -9.84 -13.93
N ARG A 252 -15.12 -10.35 -13.32
CA ARG A 252 -15.00 -10.53 -11.86
C ARG A 252 -14.91 -9.19 -11.13
N MET A 253 -14.17 -8.23 -11.69
CA MET A 253 -14.12 -6.85 -11.19
C MET A 253 -15.50 -6.19 -11.27
N GLY A 254 -16.22 -6.35 -12.39
CA GLY A 254 -17.59 -5.85 -12.55
C GLY A 254 -18.61 -6.45 -11.57
N LYS A 255 -18.33 -7.64 -11.03
CA LYS A 255 -19.11 -8.29 -9.96
C LYS A 255 -18.68 -7.88 -8.55
N GLY A 256 -17.65 -7.04 -8.40
CA GLY A 256 -17.12 -6.62 -7.10
C GLY A 256 -16.38 -7.73 -6.35
N GLU A 257 -15.83 -8.73 -7.05
CA GLU A 257 -15.16 -9.88 -6.42
C GLU A 257 -13.69 -9.58 -6.03
N PHE A 258 -13.13 -8.46 -6.48
CA PHE A 258 -11.75 -8.05 -6.16
C PHE A 258 -11.69 -7.18 -4.90
N LYS A 259 -10.64 -7.39 -4.10
CA LYS A 259 -10.28 -6.46 -3.02
C LYS A 259 -10.15 -5.05 -3.63
N PRO A 260 -10.75 -4.00 -3.05
CA PRO A 260 -10.92 -2.72 -3.74
C PRO A 260 -9.62 -2.10 -4.27
N ASN A 261 -8.54 -2.06 -3.48
CA ASN A 261 -7.28 -1.48 -3.93
C ASN A 261 -6.58 -2.34 -5.01
N CYS A 262 -6.77 -3.65 -4.97
CA CYS A 262 -6.23 -4.56 -5.96
C CYS A 262 -6.90 -4.38 -7.32
N ALA A 263 -8.20 -4.05 -7.34
CA ALA A 263 -8.87 -3.64 -8.56
C ALA A 263 -8.24 -2.38 -9.17
N LEU A 264 -7.79 -1.41 -8.35
CA LEU A 264 -7.09 -0.21 -8.85
C LEU A 264 -5.77 -0.57 -9.54
N VAL A 265 -4.99 -1.48 -8.96
CA VAL A 265 -3.74 -1.99 -9.57
C VAL A 265 -4.01 -2.69 -10.90
N VAL A 266 -5.07 -3.49 -10.98
CA VAL A 266 -5.46 -4.13 -12.24
C VAL A 266 -5.86 -3.09 -13.29
N ILE A 267 -6.61 -2.04 -12.91
CA ILE A 267 -6.95 -0.95 -13.85
C ILE A 267 -5.68 -0.26 -14.35
N ASP A 268 -4.75 0.10 -13.46
CA ASP A 268 -3.45 0.69 -13.82
C ASP A 268 -2.69 -0.22 -14.82
N PHE A 269 -2.63 -1.52 -14.53
CA PHE A 269 -2.03 -2.52 -15.43
C PHE A 269 -2.72 -2.51 -16.81
N LEU A 270 -4.04 -2.62 -16.86
CA LEU A 270 -4.78 -2.66 -18.13
C LEU A 270 -4.62 -1.37 -18.94
N VAL A 271 -4.52 -0.21 -18.29
CA VAL A 271 -4.23 1.07 -18.95
C VAL A 271 -2.82 1.09 -19.53
N ARG A 272 -1.79 0.71 -18.75
CA ARG A 272 -0.39 0.69 -19.21
C ARG A 272 -0.13 -0.31 -20.33
N HIS A 273 -0.88 -1.40 -20.37
CA HIS A 273 -0.82 -2.44 -21.40
C HIS A 273 -1.73 -2.15 -22.61
N GLY A 274 -2.40 -0.99 -22.65
CA GLY A 274 -3.20 -0.55 -23.79
C GLY A 274 -4.49 -1.35 -24.01
N ILE A 275 -4.99 -2.00 -22.96
CA ILE A 275 -6.25 -2.74 -22.96
C ILE A 275 -7.38 -1.77 -22.65
N VAL A 276 -7.30 -1.04 -21.54
CA VAL A 276 -8.24 0.05 -21.27
C VAL A 276 -7.72 1.30 -21.97
N THR A 277 -8.49 1.81 -22.93
CA THR A 277 -8.12 2.96 -23.76
C THR A 277 -9.18 4.06 -23.75
N VAL A 278 -8.84 5.24 -24.25
CA VAL A 278 -9.79 6.36 -24.40
C VAL A 278 -10.94 6.04 -25.38
N GLN A 279 -10.76 5.06 -26.27
CA GLN A 279 -11.81 4.59 -27.17
C GLN A 279 -12.81 3.66 -26.49
N GLU A 280 -12.38 2.95 -25.43
CA GLU A 280 -13.19 1.94 -24.73
C GLU A 280 -13.85 2.46 -23.45
N GLU A 281 -13.18 3.36 -22.72
CA GLU A 281 -13.66 3.92 -21.45
C GLU A 281 -14.01 5.42 -21.60
N PRO A 282 -15.30 5.79 -21.61
CA PRO A 282 -15.73 7.18 -21.76
C PRO A 282 -15.18 8.13 -20.67
N ARG A 283 -14.86 7.62 -19.48
CA ARG A 283 -14.27 8.38 -18.37
C ARG A 283 -12.78 8.13 -18.21
N TYR A 284 -12.07 7.74 -19.28
CA TYR A 284 -10.66 7.33 -19.22
C TYR A 284 -9.77 8.34 -18.48
N MET A 285 -9.91 9.63 -18.79
CA MET A 285 -9.13 10.68 -18.12
C MET A 285 -9.41 10.75 -16.61
N GLU A 286 -10.66 10.59 -16.19
CA GLU A 286 -11.06 10.59 -14.78
C GLU A 286 -10.51 9.36 -14.08
N VAL A 287 -10.62 8.18 -14.69
CA VAL A 287 -10.07 6.92 -14.17
C VAL A 287 -8.56 7.05 -13.95
N VAL A 288 -7.81 7.48 -14.96
CA VAL A 288 -6.35 7.65 -14.85
C VAL A 288 -5.99 8.69 -13.79
N ALA A 289 -6.71 9.82 -13.72
CA ALA A 289 -6.45 10.83 -12.68
C ALA A 289 -6.71 10.30 -11.26
N LEU A 290 -7.79 9.52 -11.06
CA LEU A 290 -8.15 8.96 -9.76
C LEU A 290 -7.20 7.86 -9.28
N LEU A 291 -6.39 7.28 -10.15
CA LEU A 291 -5.31 6.35 -9.77
C LEU A 291 -4.10 7.07 -9.16
N HIS A 292 -3.95 8.38 -9.39
CA HIS A 292 -2.75 9.14 -9.02
C HIS A 292 -3.10 10.43 -8.26
N ASN A 293 -3.72 10.30 -7.07
CA ASN A 293 -4.07 11.44 -6.23
C ASN A 293 -2.82 12.03 -5.55
N ASP A 294 -2.61 13.33 -5.68
CA ASP A 294 -1.63 14.02 -4.84
C ASP A 294 -2.10 14.02 -3.38
N LEU A 295 -1.43 13.21 -2.55
CA LEU A 295 -1.74 13.10 -1.13
C LEU A 295 -1.38 14.37 -0.36
N ALA A 296 -0.52 15.24 -0.91
CA ALA A 296 0.09 16.38 -0.23
C ALA A 296 0.77 15.98 1.12
N LEU A 297 1.22 14.74 1.22
CA LEU A 297 1.92 14.15 2.36
C LEU A 297 3.32 13.68 1.95
N PRO A 298 4.30 13.68 2.88
CA PRO A 298 5.64 13.18 2.59
C PRO A 298 5.66 11.65 2.42
N GLY A 299 6.54 11.19 1.53
CA GLY A 299 6.88 9.77 1.35
C GLY A 299 8.41 9.58 1.31
N PRO A 300 8.89 8.38 0.98
CA PRO A 300 10.33 8.08 0.82
C PRO A 300 11.06 8.99 -0.16
#